data_AF-A0A7W8LNJ6-F1
#
_entry.id   AF-A0A7W8LNJ6-F1
#
_cell.length_a   1.000
_cell.length_b   1.000
_cell.length_c   1.000
_cell.angle_alpha   90.00
_cell.angle_beta   90.00
_cell.angle_gamma   90.00
#
_symmetry.space_group_name_H-M   'P 1'
#
loop_
_entity.id
_entity.type
_entity.pdbx_description
1 polymer ?
#
loop_
_entity_poly.entity_id
_entity_poly.type
_entity_poly.pdbx_seq_one_letter_code
_entity_poly.pdbx_strand_id
1 'polypeptide(L)'
;MSPALNLADLLPALNVLLVGVWVGMYLFTTFVVSPAFTELFPDAQTRHAHRRRVGRHYARVNGPLTLALLATVLALGLTRGFSAALGAQLAVLLLIGGLVALHVRRGEAAARPPAWITHLTLAASVVLCGLAVAAWP
;
A
#
# COMPACT_ATOMS: atom_id res chain seq x y z
N MET A 1 5.34 -35.32 13.62
CA MET A 1 5.86 -34.79 12.35
C MET A 1 5.23 -33.44 12.15
N SER A 2 5.98 -32.35 12.34
CA SER A 2 5.46 -31.00 12.09
C SER A 2 5.14 -30.87 10.61
N PRO A 3 3.96 -30.37 10.20
CA PRO A 3 3.70 -30.10 8.80
C PRO A 3 4.70 -29.01 8.38
N ALA A 4 5.62 -29.35 7.49
CA ALA A 4 6.45 -28.35 6.85
C ALA A 4 5.49 -27.41 6.09
N LEU A 5 5.54 -26.11 6.41
CA LEU A 5 4.81 -25.10 5.65
C LEU A 5 5.29 -25.17 4.20
N ASN A 6 4.46 -25.71 3.31
CA ASN A 6 4.74 -25.70 1.90
C ASN A 6 4.63 -24.24 1.40
N LEU A 7 5.56 -23.84 0.53
CA LEU A 7 5.58 -22.48 -0.05
C LEU A 7 4.23 -22.10 -0.67
N ALA A 8 3.53 -23.09 -1.25
CA ALA A 8 2.20 -22.91 -1.80
C ALA A 8 1.21 -22.37 -0.76
N ASP A 9 1.22 -22.87 0.48
CA ASP A 9 0.28 -22.48 1.54
C ASP A 9 0.72 -21.19 2.25
N LEU A 10 2.01 -20.89 2.21
CA LEU A 10 2.57 -19.66 2.77
C LEU A 10 2.24 -18.43 1.92
N LEU A 11 2.21 -18.56 0.59
CA LEU A 11 2.02 -17.42 -0.31
C LEU A 11 0.66 -16.70 -0.14
N PRO A 12 -0.49 -17.39 -0.02
CA PRO A 12 -1.77 -16.74 0.29
C PRO A 12 -1.74 -16.02 1.64
N ALA A 13 -1.19 -16.66 2.67
CA ALA A 13 -0.99 -16.09 4.00
C ALA A 13 -0.18 -14.80 3.96
N LEU A 14 0.94 -14.86 3.26
CA LEU A 14 1.80 -13.72 3.05
C LEU A 14 1.10 -12.61 2.27
N ASN A 15 0.30 -12.94 1.25
CA ASN A 15 -0.45 -11.97 0.45
C ASN A 15 -1.44 -11.18 1.32
N VAL A 16 -2.29 -11.85 2.12
CA VAL A 16 -3.24 -11.15 3.00
C VAL A 16 -2.51 -10.36 4.08
N LEU A 17 -1.46 -10.92 4.68
CA LEU A 17 -0.66 -10.22 5.67
C LEU A 17 -0.07 -8.93 5.08
N LEU A 18 0.57 -9.01 3.91
CA LEU A 18 1.19 -7.85 3.27
C LEU A 18 0.17 -6.81 2.81
N VAL A 19 -0.99 -7.23 2.31
CA VAL A 19 -2.11 -6.31 2.02
C VAL A 19 -2.58 -5.62 3.31
N GLY A 20 -2.78 -6.37 4.39
CA GLY A 20 -3.19 -5.83 5.68
C GLY A 20 -2.17 -4.83 6.25
N VAL A 21 -0.88 -5.15 6.19
CA VAL A 21 0.20 -4.25 6.61
C VAL A 21 0.20 -2.98 5.76
N TRP A 22 0.11 -3.11 4.44
CA TRP A 22 0.10 -1.97 3.53
C TRP A 22 -1.09 -1.04 3.79
N VAL A 23 -2.30 -1.61 3.90
CA VAL A 23 -3.53 -0.85 4.20
C VAL A 23 -3.45 -0.23 5.59
N GLY A 24 -3.01 -0.97 6.60
CA GLY A 24 -2.83 -0.45 7.96
C GLY A 24 -1.88 0.75 8.01
N MET A 25 -0.74 0.68 7.32
CA MET A 25 0.19 1.80 7.21
C MET A 25 -0.44 3.01 6.51
N TYR A 26 -1.21 2.79 5.44
CA TYR A 26 -1.90 3.85 4.72
C TYR A 26 -2.98 4.54 5.59
N LEU A 27 -3.79 3.75 6.31
CA LEU A 27 -4.81 4.27 7.22
C LEU A 27 -4.16 5.05 8.38
N PHE A 28 -3.11 4.50 9.00
CA PHE A 28 -2.39 5.15 10.08
C PHE A 28 -1.80 6.51 9.65
N THR A 29 -1.16 6.56 8.48
CA THR A 29 -0.59 7.80 7.96
C THR A 29 -1.65 8.83 7.58
N THR A 30 -2.80 8.39 7.09
CA THR A 30 -3.91 9.26 6.68
C THR A 30 -4.70 9.82 7.86
N PHE A 31 -5.05 8.97 8.83
CA PHE A 31 -5.98 9.33 9.90
C PHE A 31 -5.32 9.68 11.23
N VAL A 32 -4.05 9.30 11.45
CA VAL A 32 -3.33 9.60 12.70
C VAL A 32 -2.20 10.59 12.44
N VAL A 33 -1.26 10.22 11.57
CA VAL A 33 -0.05 11.03 11.36
C VAL A 33 -0.39 12.37 10.69
N SER A 34 -1.19 12.36 9.62
CA SER A 34 -1.49 13.59 8.88
C SER A 34 -2.23 14.65 9.72
N PRO A 35 -3.28 14.30 10.50
CA PRO A 35 -3.90 15.22 11.46
C PRO A 35 -2.93 15.70 12.55
N ALA A 36 -2.18 14.80 13.18
CA ALA A 36 -1.23 15.16 14.24
C ALA A 36 -0.18 16.19 13.76
N PHE A 37 0.30 16.07 12.52
CA PHE A 37 1.20 17.05 11.93
C PHE A 37 0.57 18.43 11.73
N THR A 38 -0.74 18.50 11.52
CA THR A 38 -1.48 19.76 11.36
C THR A 38 -1.61 20.47 12.70
N GLU A 39 -1.77 19.72 13.79
CA GLU A 39 -1.85 20.23 15.15
C GLU A 39 -0.47 20.65 15.70
N LEU A 40 0.54 19.77 15.57
CA LEU A 40 1.88 20.00 16.12
C LEU A 40 2.69 21.07 15.38
N PHE A 41 2.42 21.27 14.09
CA PHE A 41 3.15 22.24 13.25
C PHE A 41 2.15 23.13 12.52
N PRO A 42 1.66 24.23 13.14
CA PRO A 42 0.68 25.12 12.51
C PRO A 42 1.25 25.84 11.28
N ASP A 43 2.54 26.18 11.30
CA ASP A 43 3.24 26.76 10.16
C ASP A 43 3.35 25.77 8.99
N ALA A 44 2.94 26.21 7.80
CA ALA A 44 2.85 25.37 6.62
C ALA A 44 4.23 24.93 6.09
N GLN A 45 5.24 25.79 6.15
CA GLN A 45 6.57 25.47 5.64
C GLN A 45 7.27 24.45 6.54
N THR A 46 7.21 24.65 7.86
CA THR A 46 7.76 23.75 8.87
C THR A 46 7.07 22.39 8.79
N ARG A 47 5.72 22.36 8.74
CA ARG A 47 4.95 21.13 8.55
C ARG A 47 5.34 20.40 7.28
N HIS A 48 5.49 21.10 6.17
CA HIS A 48 5.92 20.51 4.90
C HIS A 48 7.34 19.92 4.99
N ALA A 49 8.29 20.62 5.61
CA ALA A 49 9.65 20.15 5.81
C ALA A 49 9.71 18.86 6.64
N HIS A 50 8.98 18.80 7.77
CA HIS A 50 8.89 17.58 8.58
C HIS A 50 8.18 16.44 7.84
N ARG A 51 7.06 16.73 7.14
CA ARG A 51 6.35 15.72 6.32
C ARG A 51 7.24 15.14 5.23
N ARG A 52 8.07 15.95 4.56
CA ARG A 52 9.03 15.43 3.57
C ARG A 52 10.10 14.54 4.21
N ARG A 53 10.61 14.88 5.39
CA ARG A 53 11.60 14.04 6.11
C ARG A 53 10.99 12.69 6.50
N VAL A 54 9.80 12.70 7.11
CA VAL A 54 9.08 11.47 7.48
C VAL A 54 8.68 10.68 6.24
N GLY A 55 8.17 11.32 5.20
CA GLY A 55 7.81 10.68 3.93
C GLY A 55 8.97 9.94 3.27
N ARG A 56 10.19 10.52 3.29
CA ARG A 56 11.39 9.81 2.80
C ARG A 56 11.80 8.63 3.68
N HIS A 57 11.56 8.68 4.98
CA HIS A 57 11.80 7.54 5.86
C HIS A 57 10.75 6.45 5.62
N TYR A 58 9.48 6.83 5.57
CA TYR A 58 8.36 5.96 5.25
C TYR A 58 8.56 5.25 3.91
N ALA A 59 8.97 5.96 2.85
CA ALA A 59 9.21 5.38 1.53
C ALA A 59 10.30 4.28 1.54
N ARG A 60 11.32 4.40 2.40
CA ARG A 60 12.37 3.38 2.56
C ARG A 60 11.87 2.10 3.22
N VAL A 61 10.78 2.17 3.98
CA VAL A 61 10.13 1.01 4.63
C VAL A 61 9.02 0.46 3.73
N ASN A 62 8.14 1.34 3.25
CA ASN A 62 6.97 0.98 2.45
C ASN A 62 7.34 0.50 1.04
N GLY A 63 8.45 0.99 0.46
CA GLY A 63 8.94 0.56 -0.85
C GLY A 63 9.22 -0.95 -0.90
N PRO A 64 10.12 -1.46 -0.04
CA PRO A 64 10.37 -2.90 0.08
C PRO A 64 9.11 -3.73 0.40
N LEU A 65 8.24 -3.26 1.28
CA LEU A 65 6.96 -3.93 1.58
C LEU A 65 6.05 -4.02 0.35
N THR A 66 5.94 -2.95 -0.42
CA THR A 66 5.15 -2.92 -1.66
C THR A 66 5.76 -3.84 -2.72
N LEU A 67 7.09 -3.88 -2.82
CA LEU A 67 7.78 -4.81 -3.72
C LEU A 67 7.58 -6.26 -3.30
N ALA A 68 7.64 -6.56 -2.00
CA ALA A 68 7.35 -7.89 -1.48
C ALA A 68 5.89 -8.32 -1.76
N LEU A 69 4.93 -7.39 -1.63
CA LEU A 69 3.53 -7.65 -1.98
C LEU A 69 3.39 -7.96 -3.47
N LEU A 70 4.00 -7.16 -4.35
CA LEU A 70 3.99 -7.40 -5.79
C LEU A 70 4.62 -8.76 -6.13
N ALA A 71 5.79 -9.06 -5.57
CA ALA A 71 6.46 -10.33 -5.78
C ALA A 71 5.62 -11.51 -5.31
N THR A 72 4.90 -11.37 -4.20
CA THR A 72 4.00 -12.40 -3.66
C THR A 72 2.82 -12.65 -4.59
N VAL A 73 2.16 -11.60 -5.09
CA VAL A 73 1.06 -11.71 -6.07
C VAL A 73 1.52 -12.39 -7.36
N LEU A 74 2.70 -12.02 -7.87
CA LEU A 74 3.28 -12.64 -9.06
C LEU A 74 3.63 -14.11 -8.80
N ALA A 75 4.25 -14.43 -7.66
CA ALA A 75 4.56 -15.81 -7.28
C ALA A 75 3.30 -16.67 -7.15
N LEU A 76 2.21 -16.14 -6.56
CA LEU A 76 0.90 -16.80 -6.54
C LEU A 76 0.41 -17.10 -7.96
N GLY A 77 0.47 -16.12 -8.86
CA GLY A 77 0.00 -16.29 -10.24
C GLY A 77 0.83 -17.30 -11.03
N LEU A 78 2.14 -17.33 -10.81
CA LEU A 78 3.05 -18.28 -11.46
C LEU A 78 2.94 -19.70 -10.89
N THR A 79 2.60 -19.86 -9.62
CA THR A 79 2.53 -21.18 -8.96
C THR A 79 1.13 -21.81 -9.01
N ARG A 80 0.07 -20.99 -9.00
CA ARG A 80 -1.32 -21.46 -8.92
C ARG A 80 -2.19 -21.00 -10.09
N GLY A 81 -1.64 -20.20 -11.02
CA GLY A 81 -2.37 -19.57 -12.11
C GLY A 81 -3.01 -18.23 -11.70
N PHE A 82 -3.30 -17.38 -12.69
CA PHE A 82 -3.99 -16.11 -12.47
C PHE A 82 -5.51 -16.31 -12.51
N SER A 83 -6.12 -16.40 -11.33
CA SER A 83 -7.58 -16.24 -11.21
C SER A 83 -7.99 -14.80 -11.53
N ALA A 84 -9.28 -14.60 -11.84
CA ALA A 84 -9.82 -13.25 -12.05
C ALA A 84 -9.58 -12.33 -10.84
N ALA A 85 -9.72 -12.86 -9.62
CA ALA A 85 -9.47 -12.12 -8.39
C ALA A 85 -7.99 -11.71 -8.26
N LEU A 86 -7.05 -12.61 -8.53
CA LEU A 86 -5.62 -12.32 -8.45
C LEU A 86 -5.17 -11.34 -9.54
N GLY A 87 -5.71 -11.47 -10.76
CA GLY A 87 -5.48 -10.53 -11.86
C GLY A 87 -6.01 -9.13 -11.52
N ALA A 88 -7.21 -9.03 -10.95
CA ALA A 88 -7.75 -7.76 -10.47
C ALA A 88 -6.90 -7.19 -9.32
N GLN A 89 -6.41 -8.04 -8.41
CA GLN A 89 -5.56 -7.61 -7.30
C GLN A 89 -4.26 -6.98 -7.84
N LEU A 90 -3.63 -7.62 -8.83
CA LEU A 90 -2.45 -7.08 -9.50
C LEU A 90 -2.75 -5.74 -10.17
N ALA A 91 -3.87 -5.61 -10.89
CA ALA A 91 -4.25 -4.36 -11.54
C ALA A 91 -4.46 -3.22 -10.53
N VAL A 92 -5.14 -3.49 -9.40
CA VAL A 92 -5.33 -2.53 -8.30
C VAL A 92 -4.00 -2.13 -7.68
N LEU A 93 -3.09 -3.08 -7.44
CA LEU A 93 -1.76 -2.81 -6.90
C LEU A 93 -0.95 -1.90 -7.82
N LEU A 94 -0.99 -2.15 -9.14
CA LEU A 94 -0.32 -1.31 -10.14
C LEU A 94 -0.97 0.08 -10.22
N LEU A 95 -2.30 0.18 -10.15
CA LEU A 95 -3.02 1.45 -10.11
C LEU A 95 -2.60 2.29 -8.89
N ILE A 96 -2.58 1.69 -7.70
CA ILE A 96 -2.13 2.35 -6.47
C ILE A 96 -0.68 2.80 -6.62
N GLY A 97 0.22 1.93 -7.09
CA GLY A 97 1.62 2.27 -7.31
C GLY A 97 1.79 3.44 -8.29
N GLY A 98 1.03 3.45 -9.38
CA GLY A 98 1.00 4.54 -10.36
C GLY A 98 0.49 5.85 -9.76
N LEU A 99 -0.60 5.81 -8.99
CA LEU A 99 -1.14 6.98 -8.28
C LEU A 99 -0.15 7.55 -7.27
N VAL A 100 0.55 6.69 -6.51
CA VAL A 100 1.59 7.11 -5.55
C VAL A 100 2.78 7.74 -6.29
N ALA A 101 3.27 7.13 -7.36
CA ALA A 101 4.36 7.69 -8.15
C ALA A 101 3.99 9.06 -8.74
N LEU A 102 2.76 9.19 -9.27
CA LEU A 102 2.23 10.46 -9.76
C LEU A 102 2.11 11.49 -8.63
N HIS A 103 1.65 11.08 -7.44
CA HIS A 103 1.54 11.93 -6.27
C HIS A 103 2.90 12.46 -5.82
N VAL A 104 3.93 11.62 -5.76
CA VAL A 104 5.30 12.04 -5.39
C VAL A 104 5.83 13.05 -6.40
N ARG A 105 5.69 12.78 -7.70
CA ARG A 105 6.13 13.70 -8.77
C ARG A 105 5.42 15.06 -8.72
N ARG A 106 4.11 15.07 -8.44
CA ARG A 106 3.32 16.31 -8.35
C ARG A 106 3.42 17.01 -7.00
N GLY A 107 3.64 16.26 -5.91
CA GLY A 107 3.79 16.77 -4.56
C GLY A 107 5.09 17.54 -4.35
N GLU A 108 6.11 17.30 -5.18
CA GLU A 108 7.27 18.20 -5.25
C GLU A 108 6.92 19.58 -5.84
N ALA A 109 5.82 19.69 -6.60
CA ALA A 109 5.37 20.91 -7.25
C ALA A 109 4.20 21.63 -6.54
N ALA A 110 3.46 20.97 -5.64
CA ALA A 110 2.26 21.51 -5.01
C ALA A 110 2.18 21.24 -3.49
N ALA A 111 1.67 22.21 -2.73
CA ALA A 111 1.65 22.17 -1.26
C ALA A 111 0.65 21.15 -0.64
N ARG A 112 -0.33 20.63 -1.40
CA ARG A 112 -1.30 19.64 -0.91
C ARG A 112 -1.81 18.72 -2.02
N PRO A 113 -1.88 17.39 -1.82
CA PRO A 113 -2.58 16.49 -2.73
C PRO A 113 -4.05 16.87 -2.88
N PRO A 114 -4.64 16.67 -4.07
CA PRO A 114 -6.08 16.69 -4.25
C PRO A 114 -6.76 15.62 -3.37
N ALA A 115 -7.87 15.97 -2.72
CA ALA A 115 -8.62 15.06 -1.85
C ALA A 115 -9.11 13.79 -2.57
N TRP A 116 -9.42 13.88 -3.87
CA TRP A 116 -9.88 12.74 -4.66
C TRP A 116 -8.84 11.61 -4.73
N ILE A 117 -7.53 11.91 -4.67
CA ILE A 117 -6.48 10.89 -4.67
C ILE A 117 -6.61 10.05 -3.39
N THR A 118 -6.80 10.70 -2.24
CA THR A 118 -6.99 10.01 -0.96
C THR A 118 -8.23 9.14 -0.98
N HIS A 119 -9.37 9.65 -1.45
CA HIS A 119 -10.60 8.86 -1.54
C HIS A 119 -10.46 7.66 -2.49
N LEU A 120 -9.80 7.84 -3.63
CA LEU A 120 -9.57 6.77 -4.59
C LEU A 120 -8.63 5.70 -4.03
N THR A 121 -7.55 6.09 -3.35
CA THR A 121 -6.65 5.12 -2.70
C THR A 121 -7.34 4.38 -1.55
N LEU A 122 -8.21 5.04 -0.77
CA LEU A 122 -9.03 4.37 0.25
C LEU A 122 -9.97 3.33 -0.37
N ALA A 123 -10.70 3.70 -1.43
CA ALA A 123 -11.58 2.77 -2.14
C ALA A 123 -10.79 1.58 -2.72
N ALA A 124 -9.65 1.86 -3.37
CA ALA A 124 -8.75 0.83 -3.89
C ALA A 124 -8.19 -0.07 -2.77
N SER A 125 -7.97 0.45 -1.56
CA SER A 125 -7.51 -0.33 -0.41
C SER A 125 -8.57 -1.34 0.05
N VAL A 126 -9.83 -0.93 0.12
CA VAL A 126 -10.95 -1.83 0.46
C VAL A 126 -11.08 -2.94 -0.57
N VAL A 127 -11.00 -2.59 -1.86
CA VAL A 127 -11.00 -3.55 -2.96
C VAL A 127 -9.81 -4.50 -2.86
N LEU A 128 -8.61 -4.00 -2.56
CA LEU A 128 -7.41 -4.81 -2.41
C LEU A 128 -7.55 -5.85 -1.28
N CYS A 129 -8.13 -5.45 -0.14
CA CYS A 129 -8.45 -6.39 0.95
C CYS A 129 -9.42 -7.48 0.50
N GLY A 130 -10.53 -7.10 -0.15
CA GLY A 130 -11.53 -8.05 -0.63
C GLY A 130 -10.95 -9.04 -1.64
N LEU A 131 -10.13 -8.55 -2.57
CA LEU A 131 -9.46 -9.38 -3.58
C LEU A 131 -8.41 -10.30 -2.98
N ALA A 132 -7.67 -9.85 -1.96
CA ALA A 132 -6.68 -10.69 -1.28
C ALA A 132 -7.33 -11.87 -0.56
N VAL A 133 -8.51 -11.66 0.05
CA VAL A 133 -9.31 -12.73 0.66
C VAL A 133 -9.96 -13.61 -0.40
N ALA A 134 -10.53 -13.03 -1.45
CA ALA A 134 -11.17 -13.80 -2.53
C ALA A 134 -10.16 -14.63 -3.35
N ALA A 135 -8.91 -14.20 -3.42
CA ALA A 135 -7.81 -14.93 -4.04
C ALA A 135 -7.18 -15.97 -3.10
N TRP A 136 -7.65 -16.10 -1.85
CA TRP A 136 -7.22 -17.12 -0.90
C TRP A 136 -7.89 -18.46 -1.20
N PRO A 137 -7.16 -19.46 -1.72
CA PRO A 137 -7.69 -20.81 -1.95
C PRO A 137 -7.66 -21.63 -0.67
#